data_AF-A0AA36HN07-F1
#
_entry.id   AF-A0AA36HN07-F1
#
_cell.length_a   1.000
_cell.length_b   1.000
_cell.length_c   1.000
_cell.angle_alpha   90.00
_cell.angle_beta   90.00
_cell.angle_gamma   90.00
#
_symmetry.space_group_name_H-M   'P 1'
#
loop_
_entity.id
_entity.type
_entity.pdbx_description
1 polymer ?
#
loop_
_entity_poly.entity_id
_entity_poly.type
_entity_poly.pdbx_seq_one_letter_code
_entity_poly.pdbx_strand_id
1 'polypeptide(L)'
;MAATCQECSRPSAEGGWGATNGPYAGAWYCRSCWQLWEDEVLSCDSTRSDEAGSDPPWARLAPKPRPQSEPFRGVSAEAWGAELGLALGGALRPRLERLWQEVPGQPRCIEELFEGLACSAVFRDLWAGEDARGPCVVPAPCVRDVLTLEEVLQGLSQVPKVCERALTLTDGQNFRCPIGLPPIGSREQLLEVLRYGTVFLNTASLHWKPLAEICLAANRAFQFPSNVNVYVTGQERAVSTDVHTDNHDVLVLQSQGAKRWRIFSPPLPKTSIGEAAHPLYRGKDEDRLLDSELGDVLLDVVLQPGQALFVPMGFPHATSTTSTGADVSVHLTLGLSTADYDFCLGGLRRALLSELGQPCPEVALGSALWWRLLAPMPVAALAPQGNVWSFRQHLIARLRATCLADAAEVAEEVLQHVVERQLLRQVAVMESQEEAYAEVASVTSGAFCDLGAEKTRSEYRRTMVQHQLAEDARKRRVDVTDERFVKRLSADGTARSLAELRKEHGAKAEEHWQKMQPLYANDRPPDDLIQELQNAGESCEALLYFLRRRTPGLRSPEQPAPDAGDGRNGKVADPKPIEWVAVD
;
A
#
# COMPACT_ATOMS: atom_id res chain seq x y z
N MET A 1 1.20 39.36 2.38
CA MET A 1 0.40 40.55 2.01
C MET A 1 -0.74 40.06 1.12
N ALA A 2 -1.97 40.53 1.33
CA ALA A 2 -3.08 40.15 0.47
C ALA A 2 -2.90 40.79 -0.91
N ALA A 3 -2.98 39.99 -1.97
CA ALA A 3 -2.92 40.48 -3.34
C ALA A 3 -4.34 40.79 -3.85
N THR A 4 -4.46 41.84 -4.66
CA THR A 4 -5.76 42.28 -5.19
C THR A 4 -6.16 41.38 -6.35
N CYS A 5 -7.34 40.77 -6.25
CA CYS A 5 -7.92 39.96 -7.32
C CYS A 5 -8.14 40.83 -8.57
N GLN A 6 -7.63 40.39 -9.72
CA GLN A 6 -7.77 41.08 -11.00
C GLN A 6 -9.22 41.19 -11.45
N GLU A 7 -10.03 40.17 -11.19
CA GLU A 7 -11.42 40.08 -11.68
C GLU A 7 -12.40 40.91 -10.83
N CYS A 8 -12.37 40.71 -9.51
CA CYS A 8 -13.33 41.34 -8.61
C CYS A 8 -12.77 42.52 -7.81
N SER A 9 -11.48 42.86 -8.02
CA SER A 9 -10.77 43.95 -7.32
C SER A 9 -10.74 43.83 -5.79
N ARG A 10 -11.05 42.65 -5.23
CA ARG A 10 -11.00 42.40 -3.78
C ARG A 10 -9.61 41.89 -3.35
N PRO A 11 -9.03 42.43 -2.26
CA PRO A 11 -7.81 41.88 -1.69
C PRO A 11 -8.08 40.51 -1.05
N SER A 12 -7.25 39.52 -1.37
CA SER A 12 -7.33 38.17 -0.82
C SER A 12 -5.94 37.60 -0.52
N ALA A 13 -5.83 36.86 0.59
CA ALA A 13 -4.64 36.08 0.92
C ALA A 13 -4.67 34.67 0.30
N GLU A 14 -5.84 34.21 -0.15
CA GLU A 14 -6.06 32.91 -0.79
C GLU A 14 -6.45 33.10 -2.26
N GLY A 15 -5.75 32.41 -3.17
CA GLY A 15 -5.89 32.61 -4.61
C GLY A 15 -4.77 31.98 -5.43
N GLY A 16 -4.77 32.25 -6.73
CA GLY A 16 -3.78 31.76 -7.69
C GLY A 16 -3.32 32.86 -8.65
N TRP A 17 -2.11 32.72 -9.20
CA TRP A 17 -1.62 33.56 -10.29
C TRP A 17 -2.00 32.95 -11.63
N GLY A 18 -2.58 33.74 -12.52
CA GLY A 18 -2.94 33.31 -13.87
C GLY A 18 -1.71 32.85 -14.66
N ALA A 19 -1.89 31.82 -15.49
CA ALA A 19 -0.83 31.19 -16.27
C ALA A 19 -0.05 32.22 -17.10
N THR A 20 1.26 32.01 -17.25
CA THR A 20 2.22 33.01 -17.73
C THR A 20 2.02 33.50 -19.17
N ASN A 21 1.12 32.89 -19.95
CA ASN A 21 0.75 33.33 -21.30
C ASN A 21 -0.79 33.30 -21.50
N GLY A 22 -1.33 34.34 -22.14
CA GLY A 22 -2.76 34.54 -22.37
C GLY A 22 -3.28 35.86 -21.76
N PRO A 23 -4.58 36.20 -21.94
CA PRO A 23 -5.16 37.45 -21.43
C PRO A 23 -5.14 37.56 -19.89
N TYR A 24 -4.81 36.47 -19.20
CA TYR A 24 -4.83 36.35 -17.74
C TYR A 24 -3.43 36.29 -17.10
N ALA A 25 -2.37 36.44 -17.90
CA ALA A 25 -1.00 36.27 -17.44
C ALA A 25 -0.53 37.37 -16.48
N GLY A 26 0.18 36.96 -15.42
CA GLY A 26 0.81 37.88 -14.48
C GLY A 26 -0.16 38.58 -13.52
N ALA A 27 -1.39 38.09 -13.41
CA ALA A 27 -2.44 38.65 -12.56
C ALA A 27 -2.86 37.66 -11.45
N TRP A 28 -3.16 38.18 -10.25
CA TRP A 28 -3.62 37.39 -9.11
C TRP A 28 -5.15 37.32 -9.08
N TYR A 29 -5.72 36.16 -8.78
CA TYR A 29 -7.17 35.98 -8.62
C TYR A 29 -7.49 35.34 -7.28
N CYS A 30 -8.49 35.86 -6.58
CA CYS A 30 -8.93 35.26 -5.31
C CYS A 30 -9.58 33.89 -5.53
N ARG A 31 -9.59 33.03 -4.50
CA ARG A 31 -10.08 31.64 -4.57
C ARG A 31 -11.44 31.48 -5.26
N SER A 32 -12.41 32.36 -5.00
CA SER A 32 -13.74 32.29 -5.65
C SER A 32 -13.72 32.67 -7.14
N CYS A 33 -12.91 33.65 -7.53
CA CYS A 33 -12.75 34.02 -8.95
C CYS A 33 -11.87 33.01 -9.69
N TRP A 34 -10.91 32.40 -8.99
CA TRP A 34 -10.12 31.29 -9.50
C TRP A 34 -10.99 30.05 -9.72
N GLN A 35 -11.92 29.75 -8.82
CA GLN A 35 -12.88 28.67 -8.99
C GLN A 35 -13.84 28.95 -10.15
N LEU A 36 -14.33 30.19 -10.31
CA LEU A 36 -15.14 30.60 -11.46
C LEU A 36 -14.36 30.51 -12.78
N TRP A 37 -13.07 30.83 -12.77
CA TRP A 37 -12.18 30.64 -13.91
C TRP A 37 -11.94 29.16 -14.21
N GLU A 38 -11.71 28.33 -13.18
CA GLU A 38 -11.67 26.87 -13.33
C GLU A 38 -12.98 26.40 -13.93
N ASP A 39 -14.13 26.86 -13.46
CA ASP A 39 -15.44 26.49 -13.98
C ASP A 39 -15.67 27.01 -15.42
N GLU A 40 -15.21 28.20 -15.79
CA GLU A 40 -15.31 28.77 -17.15
C GLU A 40 -14.34 28.10 -18.15
N VAL A 41 -13.10 27.82 -17.73
CA VAL A 41 -12.11 27.10 -18.56
C VAL A 41 -12.44 25.60 -18.61
N LEU A 42 -13.05 25.03 -17.57
CA LEU A 42 -13.63 23.68 -17.60
C LEU A 42 -14.99 23.64 -18.32
N SER A 43 -15.62 24.80 -18.56
CA SER A 43 -16.81 24.93 -19.42
C SER A 43 -16.48 24.99 -20.91
N CYS A 44 -15.20 24.85 -21.30
CA CYS A 44 -14.76 24.82 -22.70
C CYS A 44 -15.65 23.89 -23.56
N ASP A 45 -16.52 24.58 -24.31
CA ASP A 45 -17.37 24.16 -25.42
C ASP A 45 -17.87 22.71 -25.43
N SER A 46 -19.08 22.56 -24.90
CA SER A 46 -20.02 21.47 -25.16
C SER A 46 -20.57 21.43 -26.60
N THR A 47 -19.91 22.07 -27.57
CA THR A 47 -20.47 22.27 -28.92
C THR A 47 -19.74 21.53 -30.04
N ARG A 48 -18.80 20.62 -29.74
CA ARG A 48 -18.40 19.63 -30.74
C ARG A 48 -19.43 18.49 -30.73
N SER A 49 -20.45 18.70 -31.57
CA SER A 49 -21.51 17.77 -31.92
C SER A 49 -20.97 16.34 -32.04
N ASP A 50 -21.66 15.41 -31.37
CA ASP A 50 -21.74 13.99 -31.65
C ASP A 50 -21.03 13.59 -32.96
N GLU A 51 -19.73 13.24 -32.87
CA GLU A 51 -19.18 12.36 -33.89
C GLU A 51 -19.99 11.07 -33.77
N ALA A 52 -20.75 10.74 -34.81
CA ALA A 52 -21.62 9.57 -34.92
C ALA A 52 -20.82 8.26 -34.96
N GLY A 53 -20.00 8.03 -33.94
CA GLY A 53 -19.16 6.87 -33.71
C GLY A 53 -19.52 6.23 -32.37
N SER A 54 -19.24 4.93 -32.24
CA SER A 54 -19.26 4.26 -30.94
C SER A 54 -18.29 4.97 -29.99
N ASP A 55 -18.66 5.05 -28.71
CA ASP A 55 -17.76 5.54 -27.67
C ASP A 55 -16.37 4.88 -27.79
N PRO A 56 -15.27 5.64 -27.63
CA PRO A 56 -13.94 5.07 -27.67
C PRO A 56 -13.77 4.05 -26.53
N PRO A 57 -12.88 3.04 -26.66
CA PRO A 57 -12.71 2.02 -25.62
C PRO A 57 -12.41 2.60 -24.23
N TRP A 58 -11.73 3.74 -24.17
CA TRP A 58 -11.44 4.44 -22.91
C TRP A 58 -12.63 5.14 -22.26
N ALA A 59 -13.78 5.27 -22.93
CA ALA A 59 -14.98 5.90 -22.38
C ALA A 59 -15.49 5.20 -21.11
N ARG A 60 -15.14 3.92 -20.88
CA ARG A 60 -15.43 3.23 -19.61
C ARG A 60 -14.77 3.88 -18.38
N LEU A 61 -13.69 4.64 -18.58
CA LEU A 61 -12.97 5.39 -17.55
C LEU A 61 -13.52 6.80 -17.37
N ALA A 62 -14.49 7.21 -18.20
CA ALA A 62 -15.16 8.50 -18.04
C ALA A 62 -15.97 8.53 -16.73
N PRO A 63 -16.26 9.72 -16.18
CA PRO A 63 -17.12 9.86 -15.01
C PRO A 63 -18.46 9.17 -15.28
N LYS A 64 -18.80 8.18 -14.46
CA LYS A 64 -20.15 7.61 -14.47
C LYS A 64 -21.10 8.60 -13.78
N PRO A 65 -22.34 8.75 -14.26
CA PRO A 65 -23.33 9.56 -13.58
C PRO A 65 -23.48 9.03 -12.15
N ARG A 66 -23.37 9.93 -11.17
CA ARG A 66 -23.55 9.55 -9.77
C ARG A 66 -24.97 8.98 -9.61
N PRO A 67 -25.14 7.76 -9.07
CA PRO A 67 -26.46 7.28 -8.73
C PRO A 67 -27.13 8.31 -7.83
N GLN A 68 -28.39 8.63 -8.11
CA GLN A 68 -29.23 9.42 -7.20
C GLN A 68 -29.55 8.54 -6.00
N SER A 69 -28.60 8.41 -5.06
CA SER A 69 -28.89 7.82 -3.76
C SER A 69 -29.41 8.93 -2.85
N GLU A 70 -30.52 8.68 -2.15
CA GLU A 70 -30.89 9.54 -1.04
C GLU A 70 -29.80 9.42 0.03
N PRO A 71 -29.22 10.54 0.52
CA PRO A 71 -28.29 10.49 1.64
C PRO A 71 -29.00 9.84 2.84
N PHE A 72 -28.44 8.75 3.33
CA PHE A 72 -29.06 7.97 4.40
C PHE A 72 -29.08 8.76 5.71
N ARG A 73 -30.22 8.71 6.41
CA ARG A 73 -30.40 9.19 7.79
C ARG A 73 -30.47 7.97 8.70
N GLY A 74 -29.60 7.86 9.71
CA GLY A 74 -29.80 6.79 10.70
C GLY A 74 -28.77 6.62 11.81
N VAL A 75 -27.56 7.17 11.69
CA VAL A 75 -26.63 7.23 12.83
C VAL A 75 -26.02 8.63 12.86
N SER A 76 -26.12 9.31 14.00
CA SER A 76 -25.50 10.62 14.16
C SER A 76 -23.98 10.48 14.12
N ALA A 77 -23.32 11.46 13.53
CA ALA A 77 -21.87 11.64 13.59
C ALA A 77 -21.31 11.44 14.99
N GLU A 78 -22.04 11.92 16.01
CA GLU A 78 -21.69 11.79 17.42
C GLU A 78 -21.66 10.33 17.89
N ALA A 79 -22.62 9.50 17.47
CA ALA A 79 -22.65 8.09 17.83
C ALA A 79 -21.49 7.33 17.19
N TRP A 80 -21.14 7.64 15.94
CA TRP A 80 -19.98 7.05 15.26
C TRP A 80 -18.65 7.51 15.84
N GLY A 81 -18.50 8.80 16.13
CA GLY A 81 -17.31 9.33 16.80
C GLY A 81 -17.08 8.69 18.18
N ALA A 82 -18.17 8.45 18.93
CA ALA A 82 -18.12 7.74 20.20
C ALA A 82 -17.76 6.25 20.04
N GLU A 83 -18.36 5.56 19.06
CA GLU A 83 -18.06 4.15 18.75
C GLU A 83 -16.60 3.93 18.34
N LEU A 84 -16.04 4.87 17.58
CA LEU A 84 -14.64 4.82 17.16
C LEU A 84 -13.64 5.19 18.27
N GLY A 85 -14.11 5.67 19.43
CA GLY A 85 -13.25 6.16 20.50
C GLY A 85 -12.31 7.30 20.04
N LEU A 86 -12.68 8.00 18.97
CA LEU A 86 -11.85 9.02 18.35
C LEU A 86 -12.06 10.36 19.06
N ALA A 87 -10.97 10.97 19.54
CA ALA A 87 -10.94 12.37 19.90
C ALA A 87 -10.93 13.22 18.61
N LEU A 88 -12.08 13.32 17.93
CA LEU A 88 -12.24 14.08 16.70
C LEU A 88 -12.15 15.59 16.98
N GLY A 89 -10.94 16.16 16.85
CA GLY A 89 -10.68 17.59 16.98
C GLY A 89 -10.53 18.31 15.62
N GLY A 90 -10.78 19.62 15.62
CA GLY A 90 -10.41 20.52 14.51
C GLY A 90 -11.11 20.23 13.17
N ALA A 91 -10.32 20.27 12.09
CA ALA A 91 -10.81 20.19 10.70
C ALA A 91 -11.16 18.76 10.22
N LEU A 92 -10.73 17.71 10.94
CA LEU A 92 -10.96 16.32 10.55
C LEU A 92 -12.42 15.89 10.81
N ARG A 93 -13.01 16.35 11.94
CA ARG A 93 -14.36 15.98 12.35
C ARG A 93 -15.40 16.29 11.27
N PRO A 94 -15.56 17.54 10.79
CA PRO A 94 -16.64 17.85 9.84
C PRO A 94 -16.48 17.12 8.50
N ARG A 95 -15.25 16.78 8.11
CA ARG A 95 -14.96 16.00 6.90
C ARG A 95 -15.43 14.56 7.05
N LEU A 96 -15.10 13.89 8.16
CA LEU A 96 -15.55 12.52 8.42
C LEU A 96 -17.08 12.43 8.54
N GLU A 97 -17.70 13.39 9.23
CA GLU A 97 -19.17 13.45 9.35
C GLU A 97 -19.85 13.55 7.99
N ARG A 98 -19.30 14.38 7.08
CA ARG A 98 -19.79 14.50 5.72
C ARG A 98 -19.52 13.24 4.90
N LEU A 99 -18.35 12.62 5.04
CA LEU A 99 -18.03 11.35 4.39
C LEU A 99 -19.05 10.27 4.77
N TRP A 100 -19.40 10.17 6.06
CA TRP A 100 -20.39 9.20 6.55
C TRP A 100 -21.84 9.50 6.13
N GLN A 101 -22.12 10.73 5.69
CA GLN A 101 -23.40 11.09 5.05
C GLN A 101 -23.41 10.74 3.55
N GLU A 102 -22.25 10.78 2.89
CA GLU A 102 -22.10 10.50 1.46
C GLU A 102 -21.93 9.00 1.15
N VAL A 103 -21.23 8.26 2.00
CA VAL A 103 -21.07 6.81 1.92
C VAL A 103 -22.26 6.15 2.63
N PRO A 104 -22.80 5.01 2.13
CA PRO A 104 -23.83 4.28 2.85
C PRO A 104 -23.41 4.07 4.31
N GLY A 105 -24.23 4.48 5.28
CA GLY A 105 -23.88 4.35 6.70
C GLY A 105 -23.81 2.89 7.18
N GLN A 106 -24.40 1.97 6.40
CA GLN A 106 -24.36 0.52 6.59
C GLN A 106 -24.39 -0.17 5.22
N PRO A 107 -23.27 -0.17 4.46
CA PRO A 107 -23.19 -0.96 3.24
C PRO A 107 -23.51 -2.42 3.54
N ARG A 108 -24.39 -3.03 2.75
CA ARG A 108 -24.83 -4.43 2.95
C ARG A 108 -23.82 -5.43 2.40
N CYS A 109 -23.02 -5.00 1.42
CA CYS A 109 -21.94 -5.77 0.82
C CYS A 109 -20.75 -4.86 0.47
N ILE A 110 -19.66 -5.46 0.03
CA ILE A 110 -18.42 -4.75 -0.33
C ILE A 110 -18.64 -3.86 -1.56
N GLU A 111 -19.46 -4.30 -2.52
CA GLU A 111 -19.80 -3.54 -3.72
C GLU A 111 -20.46 -2.20 -3.35
N GLU A 112 -21.47 -2.22 -2.47
CA GLU A 112 -22.14 -1.00 -2.00
C GLU A 112 -21.19 -0.05 -1.28
N LEU A 113 -20.25 -0.59 -0.48
CA LEU A 113 -19.22 0.21 0.20
C LEU A 113 -18.34 0.93 -0.83
N PHE A 114 -17.80 0.20 -1.80
CA PHE A 114 -16.86 0.75 -2.78
C PHE A 114 -17.56 1.69 -3.77
N GLU A 115 -18.78 1.38 -4.21
CA GLU A 115 -19.59 2.29 -5.02
C GLU A 115 -19.91 3.59 -4.25
N GLY A 116 -20.24 3.49 -2.96
CA GLY A 116 -20.44 4.63 -2.08
C GLY A 116 -19.21 5.52 -1.97
N LEU A 117 -18.04 4.92 -1.71
CA LEU A 117 -16.76 5.63 -1.68
C LEU A 117 -16.44 6.28 -3.03
N ALA A 118 -16.63 5.55 -4.14
CA ALA A 118 -16.38 6.06 -5.49
C ALA A 118 -17.28 7.27 -5.85
N CYS A 119 -18.47 7.36 -5.26
CA CYS A 119 -19.41 8.47 -5.47
C CYS A 119 -19.19 9.65 -4.52
N SER A 120 -18.47 9.46 -3.41
CA SER A 120 -18.24 10.51 -2.41
C SER A 120 -17.27 11.57 -2.92
N ALA A 121 -17.69 12.84 -2.82
CA ALA A 121 -16.83 13.97 -3.11
C ALA A 121 -15.75 14.12 -2.02
N VAL A 122 -16.11 13.87 -0.76
CA VAL A 122 -15.15 13.91 0.35
C VAL A 122 -14.07 12.84 0.19
N PHE A 123 -14.45 11.60 -0.16
CA PHE A 123 -13.47 10.54 -0.38
C PHE A 123 -12.52 10.86 -1.54
N ARG A 124 -13.05 11.42 -2.63
CA ARG A 124 -12.22 11.89 -3.75
C ARG A 124 -11.19 12.92 -3.31
N ASP A 125 -11.58 13.90 -2.50
CA ASP A 125 -10.67 14.93 -1.99
C ASP A 125 -9.62 14.34 -1.03
N LEU A 126 -10.00 13.37 -0.20
CA LEU A 126 -9.08 12.66 0.69
C LEU A 126 -8.10 11.76 -0.07
N TRP A 127 -8.50 11.23 -1.22
CA TRP A 127 -7.65 10.39 -2.07
C TRP A 127 -6.69 11.23 -2.95
N ALA A 128 -7.22 12.20 -3.69
CA ALA A 128 -6.49 12.89 -4.76
C ALA A 128 -6.44 14.43 -4.64
N GLY A 129 -7.04 15.02 -3.60
CA GLY A 129 -7.09 16.47 -3.40
C GLY A 129 -5.75 17.04 -2.90
N GLU A 130 -5.31 18.16 -3.48
CA GLU A 130 -3.98 18.75 -3.22
C GLU A 130 -3.81 19.20 -1.75
N ASP A 131 -4.83 19.83 -1.17
CA ASP A 131 -4.81 20.33 0.23
C ASP A 131 -5.62 19.46 1.21
N ALA A 132 -6.30 18.44 0.68
CA ALA A 132 -7.28 17.65 1.43
C ALA A 132 -6.87 16.19 1.62
N ARG A 133 -5.83 15.73 0.91
CA ARG A 133 -5.34 14.35 0.97
C ARG A 133 -5.01 13.93 2.40
N GLY A 134 -5.58 12.82 2.84
CA GLY A 134 -5.38 12.36 4.21
C GLY A 134 -6.13 11.07 4.53
N PRO A 135 -5.82 10.44 5.69
CA PRO A 135 -6.46 9.20 6.10
C PRO A 135 -7.90 9.43 6.58
N CYS A 136 -8.76 8.41 6.44
CA CYS A 136 -10.12 8.46 6.97
C CYS A 136 -10.65 7.07 7.37
N VAL A 137 -11.52 7.05 8.38
CA VAL A 137 -12.22 5.84 8.82
C VAL A 137 -13.65 5.85 8.29
N VAL A 138 -14.14 4.68 7.89
CA VAL A 138 -15.46 4.51 7.27
C VAL A 138 -16.22 3.36 7.94
N PRO A 139 -17.53 3.54 8.22
CA PRO A 139 -18.44 2.45 8.53
C PRO A 139 -18.46 1.40 7.44
N ALA A 140 -18.23 0.15 7.79
CA ALA A 140 -18.28 -0.93 6.81
C ALA A 140 -18.80 -2.24 7.42
N PRO A 141 -20.05 -2.32 7.94
CA PRO A 141 -20.53 -3.53 8.59
C PRO A 141 -20.39 -4.80 7.73
N CYS A 142 -20.48 -4.67 6.41
CA CYS A 142 -20.24 -5.73 5.43
C CYS A 142 -18.82 -6.33 5.42
N VAL A 143 -17.84 -5.65 6.03
CA VAL A 143 -16.46 -6.13 6.16
C VAL A 143 -16.31 -7.14 7.30
N ARG A 144 -17.23 -7.12 8.28
CA ARG A 144 -17.18 -8.05 9.41
C ARG A 144 -17.24 -9.48 8.90
N ASP A 145 -16.30 -10.31 9.35
CA ASP A 145 -16.20 -11.72 8.98
C ASP A 145 -16.12 -11.97 7.46
N VAL A 146 -15.73 -10.97 6.65
CA VAL A 146 -15.55 -11.13 5.19
C VAL A 146 -14.43 -12.13 4.86
N LEU A 147 -13.50 -12.31 5.81
CA LEU A 147 -12.55 -13.40 5.84
C LEU A 147 -12.25 -13.77 7.30
N THR A 148 -12.60 -14.99 7.67
CA THR A 148 -12.42 -15.49 9.04
C THR A 148 -11.05 -16.13 9.25
N LEU A 149 -10.60 -16.23 10.50
CA LEU A 149 -9.37 -16.92 10.87
C LEU A 149 -9.38 -18.40 10.45
N GLU A 150 -10.55 -19.05 10.48
CA GLU A 150 -10.69 -20.46 10.08
C GLU A 150 -10.58 -20.63 8.55
N GLU A 151 -11.11 -19.70 7.76
CA GLU A 151 -10.88 -19.69 6.31
C GLU A 151 -9.42 -19.40 5.98
N VAL A 152 -8.76 -18.52 6.74
CA VAL A 152 -7.32 -18.28 6.61
C VAL A 152 -6.55 -19.55 6.90
N LEU A 153 -6.87 -20.27 7.99
CA LEU A 153 -6.24 -21.54 8.34
C LEU A 153 -6.43 -22.60 7.24
N GLN A 154 -7.63 -22.71 6.67
CA GLN A 154 -7.91 -23.61 5.55
C GLN A 154 -7.06 -23.29 4.31
N GLY A 155 -6.77 -22.00 4.08
CA GLY A 155 -5.87 -21.56 3.01
C GLY A 155 -4.42 -21.88 3.31
N LEU A 156 -3.98 -21.61 4.54
CA LEU A 156 -2.61 -21.88 5.01
C LEU A 156 -2.25 -23.37 5.04
N SER A 157 -3.22 -24.27 5.13
CA SER A 157 -2.98 -25.72 5.11
C SER A 157 -2.58 -26.25 3.72
N GLN A 158 -2.49 -25.41 2.68
CA GLN A 158 -2.30 -25.81 1.29
C GLN A 158 -1.08 -25.11 0.66
N VAL A 159 -0.07 -25.90 0.28
CA VAL A 159 1.25 -25.44 -0.23
C VAL A 159 1.21 -24.40 -1.36
N PRO A 160 0.37 -24.50 -2.42
CA PRO A 160 0.38 -23.50 -3.50
C PRO A 160 -0.35 -22.20 -3.13
N LYS A 161 -0.86 -22.09 -1.90
CA LYS A 161 -1.72 -20.98 -1.43
C LYS A 161 -1.05 -20.16 -0.33
N VAL A 162 0.21 -20.46 -0.03
CA VAL A 162 1.04 -19.69 0.90
C VAL A 162 1.92 -18.74 0.10
N CYS A 163 1.78 -17.44 0.37
CA CYS A 163 2.33 -16.39 -0.47
C CYS A 163 3.70 -15.89 0.01
N GLU A 164 4.34 -15.04 -0.82
CA GLU A 164 5.67 -14.48 -0.58
C GLU A 164 5.85 -13.95 0.87
N ARG A 165 6.84 -14.49 1.59
CA ARG A 165 7.35 -13.93 2.87
C ARG A 165 6.35 -13.91 4.04
N ALA A 166 5.52 -14.93 4.19
CA ALA A 166 4.36 -14.89 5.08
C ALA A 166 4.58 -14.83 6.62
N LEU A 167 5.77 -14.48 7.15
CA LEU A 167 5.96 -14.26 8.59
C LEU A 167 6.98 -13.16 8.89
N THR A 168 6.52 -12.06 9.48
CA THR A 168 7.38 -11.05 10.12
C THR A 168 7.50 -11.37 11.60
N LEU A 169 8.70 -11.66 12.09
CA LEU A 169 8.92 -11.87 13.53
C LEU A 169 9.05 -10.51 14.23
N THR A 170 8.46 -10.39 15.42
CA THR A 170 8.59 -9.16 16.21
C THR A 170 8.87 -9.52 17.68
N ASP A 171 10.10 -9.29 18.13
CA ASP A 171 10.50 -9.25 19.55
C ASP A 171 10.95 -7.84 19.98
N GLY A 172 10.64 -6.82 19.17
CA GLY A 172 11.23 -5.48 19.28
C GLY A 172 12.51 -5.31 18.46
N GLN A 173 13.03 -6.40 17.89
CA GLN A 173 14.14 -6.40 16.94
C GLN A 173 13.58 -6.88 15.59
N ASN A 174 13.60 -5.99 14.61
CA ASN A 174 12.86 -6.15 13.37
C ASN A 174 13.46 -7.26 12.50
N PHE A 175 13.00 -8.49 12.68
CA PHE A 175 13.50 -9.63 11.92
C PHE A 175 12.44 -10.17 10.96
N ARG A 176 12.75 -10.10 9.66
CA ARG A 176 11.97 -10.81 8.64
C ARG A 176 12.48 -12.24 8.56
N CYS A 177 11.62 -13.21 8.87
CA CYS A 177 11.98 -14.61 8.74
C CYS A 177 12.37 -14.89 7.28
N PRO A 178 13.62 -15.33 7.00
CA PRO A 178 14.03 -15.66 5.63
C PRO A 178 13.37 -16.95 5.13
N ILE A 179 12.71 -17.68 6.03
CA ILE A 179 12.03 -18.93 5.78
C ILE A 179 10.62 -18.62 5.25
N GLY A 180 10.28 -19.18 4.10
CA GLY A 180 8.89 -19.18 3.62
C GLY A 180 7.99 -19.91 4.60
N LEU A 181 6.79 -19.40 4.87
CA LEU A 181 5.87 -20.03 5.79
C LEU A 181 5.49 -21.44 5.24
N PRO A 182 5.77 -22.54 5.96
CA PRO A 182 5.32 -23.85 5.56
C PRO A 182 3.80 -23.97 5.77
N PRO A 183 3.14 -25.00 5.20
CA PRO A 183 1.73 -25.23 5.46
C PRO A 183 1.44 -25.34 6.95
N ILE A 184 0.39 -24.65 7.40
CA ILE A 184 -0.07 -24.71 8.79
C ILE A 184 -1.33 -25.57 8.83
N GLY A 185 -1.25 -26.71 9.52
CA GLY A 185 -2.29 -27.73 9.52
C GLY A 185 -3.33 -27.60 10.63
N SER A 186 -3.05 -26.79 11.67
CA SER A 186 -3.97 -26.64 12.81
C SER A 186 -4.00 -25.23 13.38
N ARG A 187 -5.08 -24.93 14.11
CA ARG A 187 -5.27 -23.65 14.80
C ARG A 187 -4.21 -23.44 15.88
N GLU A 188 -3.84 -24.49 16.60
CA GLU A 188 -2.82 -24.46 17.65
C GLU A 188 -1.45 -24.09 17.07
N GLN A 189 -1.11 -24.67 15.91
CA GLN A 189 0.10 -24.32 15.17
C GLN A 189 0.08 -22.84 14.74
N LEU A 190 -1.04 -22.36 14.17
CA LEU A 190 -1.17 -20.96 13.76
C LEU A 190 -1.03 -20.00 14.94
N LEU A 191 -1.77 -20.25 16.02
CA LEU A 191 -1.70 -19.43 17.23
C LEU A 191 -0.29 -19.40 17.82
N GLU A 192 0.44 -20.51 17.71
CA GLU A 192 1.85 -20.55 18.09
C GLU A 192 2.74 -19.74 17.17
N VAL A 193 2.63 -19.88 15.85
CA VAL A 193 3.37 -19.04 14.89
C VAL A 193 3.12 -17.55 15.18
N LEU A 194 1.88 -17.19 15.51
CA LEU A 194 1.48 -15.82 15.84
C LEU A 194 2.05 -15.31 17.18
N ARG A 195 2.61 -16.18 18.04
CA ARG A 195 3.44 -15.78 19.21
C ARG A 195 4.84 -15.35 18.82
N TYR A 196 5.28 -15.66 17.61
CA TYR A 196 6.56 -15.19 17.07
C TYR A 196 6.42 -14.01 16.11
N GLY A 197 5.29 -13.86 15.41
CA GLY A 197 5.11 -12.73 14.52
C GLY A 197 3.70 -12.43 14.01
N THR A 198 3.65 -11.61 12.95
CA THR A 198 2.48 -11.41 12.09
C THR A 198 2.62 -12.27 10.85
N VAL A 199 1.60 -13.04 10.53
CA VAL A 199 1.47 -13.73 9.25
C VAL A 199 0.84 -12.79 8.23
N PHE A 200 1.37 -12.72 7.02
CA PHE A 200 0.73 -11.99 5.93
C PHE A 200 0.75 -12.77 4.63
N LEU A 201 -0.28 -12.60 3.80
CA LEU A 201 -0.46 -13.30 2.55
C LEU A 201 -0.60 -12.28 1.43
N ASN A 202 0.43 -12.17 0.61
CA ASN A 202 0.42 -11.29 -0.56
C ASN A 202 -0.32 -11.91 -1.72
N THR A 203 -0.99 -11.14 -2.57
CA THR A 203 -1.61 -11.64 -3.82
C THR A 203 -2.65 -12.76 -3.65
N ALA A 204 -3.15 -13.01 -2.43
CA ALA A 204 -4.08 -14.10 -2.14
C ALA A 204 -5.39 -14.01 -2.95
N SER A 205 -5.75 -12.81 -3.43
CA SER A 205 -6.82 -12.56 -4.42
C SER A 205 -6.70 -13.34 -5.74
N LEU A 206 -5.51 -13.85 -6.10
CA LEU A 206 -5.33 -14.67 -7.32
C LEU A 206 -5.67 -16.15 -7.11
N HIS A 207 -5.97 -16.52 -5.86
CA HIS A 207 -6.20 -17.88 -5.44
C HIS A 207 -7.51 -18.03 -4.65
N TRP A 208 -7.94 -17.01 -3.91
CA TRP A 208 -9.05 -17.12 -2.96
C TRP A 208 -10.26 -16.35 -3.49
N LYS A 209 -11.39 -17.05 -3.61
CA LYS A 209 -12.62 -16.51 -4.18
C LYS A 209 -13.12 -15.24 -3.46
N PRO A 210 -13.26 -15.21 -2.12
CA PRO A 210 -13.73 -14.01 -1.43
C PRO A 210 -12.82 -12.79 -1.67
N LEU A 211 -11.51 -13.02 -1.77
CA LEU A 211 -10.53 -11.97 -2.02
C LEU A 211 -10.56 -11.47 -3.47
N ALA A 212 -10.78 -12.38 -4.42
CA ALA A 212 -10.99 -12.03 -5.83
C ALA A 212 -12.28 -11.22 -6.02
N GLU A 213 -13.35 -11.57 -5.31
CA GLU A 213 -14.63 -10.84 -5.33
C GLU A 213 -14.45 -9.40 -4.81
N ILE A 214 -13.69 -9.21 -3.73
CA ILE A 214 -13.31 -7.87 -3.23
C ILE A 214 -12.53 -7.08 -4.28
N CYS A 215 -11.49 -7.66 -4.90
CA CYS A 215 -10.74 -6.97 -5.96
C CYS A 215 -11.61 -6.65 -7.18
N LEU A 216 -12.55 -7.54 -7.55
CA LEU A 216 -13.45 -7.32 -8.67
C LEU A 216 -14.43 -6.17 -8.38
N ALA A 217 -14.96 -6.09 -7.15
CA ALA A 217 -15.77 -4.97 -6.69
C ALA A 217 -14.98 -3.66 -6.73
N ALA A 218 -13.74 -3.66 -6.23
CA ALA A 218 -12.86 -2.49 -6.24
C ALA A 218 -12.53 -2.03 -7.67
N ASN A 219 -12.18 -2.97 -8.56
CA ASN A 219 -11.90 -2.68 -9.96
C ASN A 219 -13.10 -2.02 -10.63
N ARG A 220 -14.32 -2.55 -10.42
CA ARG A 220 -15.56 -2.00 -11.00
C ARG A 220 -15.91 -0.61 -10.47
N ALA A 221 -15.74 -0.39 -9.16
CA ALA A 221 -16.08 0.87 -8.51
C ALA A 221 -15.06 1.98 -8.79
N PHE A 222 -13.77 1.69 -8.63
CA PHE A 222 -12.71 2.71 -8.69
C PHE A 222 -12.03 2.81 -10.06
N GLN A 223 -12.06 1.74 -10.87
CA GLN A 223 -11.33 1.61 -12.15
C GLN A 223 -9.82 1.86 -12.05
N PHE A 224 -9.22 1.44 -10.94
CA PHE A 224 -7.78 1.35 -10.77
C PHE A 224 -7.36 -0.09 -10.48
N PRO A 225 -6.14 -0.47 -10.87
CA PRO A 225 -5.56 -1.76 -10.50
C PRO A 225 -5.63 -1.97 -8.99
N SER A 226 -6.02 -3.16 -8.57
CA SER A 226 -6.11 -3.46 -7.15
C SER A 226 -5.51 -4.81 -6.80
N ASN A 227 -5.12 -4.98 -5.54
CA ASN A 227 -4.73 -6.26 -4.96
C ASN A 227 -5.18 -6.31 -3.50
N VAL A 228 -5.35 -7.51 -2.97
CA VAL A 228 -5.62 -7.72 -1.55
C VAL A 228 -4.53 -8.55 -0.92
N ASN A 229 -3.96 -8.01 0.15
CA ASN A 229 -3.11 -8.72 1.08
C ASN A 229 -3.88 -9.04 2.36
N VAL A 230 -3.62 -10.18 2.98
CA VAL A 230 -4.24 -10.57 4.26
C VAL A 230 -3.20 -10.51 5.36
N TYR A 231 -3.56 -9.99 6.53
CA TYR A 231 -2.68 -9.93 7.68
C TYR A 231 -3.36 -10.54 8.91
N VAL A 232 -2.65 -11.47 9.54
CA VAL A 232 -3.06 -12.14 10.78
C VAL A 232 -2.03 -11.83 11.86
N THR A 233 -2.45 -11.14 12.91
CA THR A 233 -1.57 -10.75 14.01
C THR A 233 -2.09 -11.30 15.32
N GLY A 234 -1.20 -11.92 16.09
CA GLY A 234 -1.49 -12.41 17.43
C GLY A 234 -1.88 -11.31 18.42
N GLN A 235 -2.27 -11.72 19.61
CA GLN A 235 -2.62 -10.82 20.70
C GLN A 235 -1.40 -10.07 21.24
N GLU A 236 -1.66 -8.95 21.91
CA GLU A 236 -0.69 -8.20 22.72
C GLU A 236 0.59 -7.70 21.99
N ARG A 237 0.56 -7.58 20.67
CA ARG A 237 1.72 -7.15 19.87
C ARG A 237 1.93 -5.65 19.90
N ALA A 238 3.07 -5.21 20.43
CA ALA A 238 3.45 -3.80 20.41
C ALA A 238 3.70 -3.30 18.98
N VAL A 239 4.28 -4.16 18.14
CA VAL A 239 4.57 -3.90 16.73
C VAL A 239 4.12 -5.11 15.93
N SER A 240 3.19 -4.91 14.99
CA SER A 240 2.75 -5.97 14.06
C SER A 240 3.63 -5.98 12.80
N THR A 241 3.89 -4.78 12.28
CA THR A 241 4.80 -4.45 11.18
C THR A 241 5.48 -3.12 11.54
N ASP A 242 6.72 -2.97 11.10
CA ASP A 242 7.51 -1.74 11.31
C ASP A 242 6.77 -0.52 10.79
N VAL A 243 7.09 0.66 11.32
CA VAL A 243 6.53 1.90 10.79
C VAL A 243 7.06 2.10 9.36
N HIS A 244 6.16 2.14 8.38
CA HIS A 244 6.52 2.19 6.98
C HIS A 244 5.54 3.02 6.16
N THR A 245 5.95 3.36 4.95
CA THR A 245 5.09 3.95 3.91
C THR A 245 4.80 2.92 2.82
N ASP A 246 3.61 3.00 2.25
CA ASP A 246 3.26 2.27 1.04
C ASP A 246 3.36 3.12 -0.22
N ASN A 247 3.65 2.44 -1.32
CA ASN A 247 3.73 2.94 -2.69
C ASN A 247 2.38 2.87 -3.43
N HIS A 248 1.31 2.59 -2.71
CA HIS A 248 -0.06 2.56 -3.21
C HIS A 248 -0.99 3.10 -2.12
N ASP A 249 -2.17 3.59 -2.51
CA ASP A 249 -3.19 3.98 -1.55
C ASP A 249 -3.86 2.69 -1.03
N VAL A 250 -4.23 2.61 0.25
CA VAL A 250 -4.79 1.39 0.83
C VAL A 250 -6.13 1.62 1.50
N LEU A 251 -7.03 0.66 1.33
CA LEU A 251 -8.23 0.47 2.14
C LEU A 251 -8.03 -0.77 3.02
N VAL A 252 -7.81 -0.54 4.31
CA VAL A 252 -7.73 -1.57 5.34
C VAL A 252 -9.15 -1.96 5.74
N LEU A 253 -9.48 -3.24 5.65
CA LEU A 253 -10.77 -3.83 5.96
C LEU A 253 -10.60 -4.74 7.19
N GLN A 254 -11.05 -4.28 8.36
CA GLN A 254 -10.91 -5.03 9.60
C GLN A 254 -12.00 -6.11 9.69
N SER A 255 -11.62 -7.37 9.46
CA SER A 255 -12.57 -8.50 9.36
C SER A 255 -12.85 -9.16 10.72
N GLN A 256 -11.81 -9.49 11.49
CA GLN A 256 -11.93 -10.12 12.81
C GLN A 256 -10.92 -9.54 13.80
N GLY A 257 -11.25 -9.63 15.09
CA GLY A 257 -10.47 -9.01 16.17
C GLY A 257 -10.30 -7.51 15.97
N ALA A 258 -9.32 -6.92 16.66
CA ALA A 258 -9.08 -5.50 16.60
C ALA A 258 -7.60 -5.17 16.43
N LYS A 259 -7.30 -4.02 15.83
CA LYS A 259 -5.93 -3.55 15.61
C LYS A 259 -5.86 -2.04 15.73
N ARG A 260 -4.89 -1.54 16.51
CA ARG A 260 -4.62 -0.10 16.60
C ARG A 260 -3.76 0.33 15.42
N TRP A 261 -4.15 1.44 14.81
CA TRP A 261 -3.49 2.09 13.69
C TRP A 261 -3.13 3.52 14.10
N ARG A 262 -1.86 3.88 13.93
CA ARG A 262 -1.38 5.27 14.01
C ARG A 262 -0.89 5.70 12.64
N ILE A 263 -1.48 6.74 12.08
CA ILE A 263 -1.12 7.30 10.78
C ILE A 263 -0.47 8.65 10.99
N PHE A 264 0.68 8.85 10.37
CA PHE A 264 1.49 10.06 10.49
C PHE A 264 1.44 10.87 9.20
N SER A 265 1.75 12.15 9.31
CA SER A 265 1.94 13.02 8.15
C SER A 265 3.10 12.51 7.30
N PRO A 266 3.00 12.55 5.96
CA PRO A 266 4.07 12.07 5.10
C PRO A 266 5.33 12.92 5.27
N PRO A 267 6.54 12.31 5.30
CA PRO A 267 7.78 13.06 5.43
C PRO A 267 7.98 13.97 4.22
N LEU A 268 8.74 15.06 4.40
CA LEU A 268 9.14 15.89 3.26
C LEU A 268 10.06 15.06 2.34
N PRO A 269 9.87 15.07 1.01
CA PRO A 269 10.66 14.28 0.06
C PRO A 269 12.19 14.52 0.07
N LYS A 270 12.70 15.49 0.86
CA LYS A 270 14.10 15.96 0.83
C LYS A 270 14.79 16.05 2.19
N THR A 271 14.21 15.55 3.28
CA THR A 271 14.87 15.64 4.59
C THR A 271 15.78 14.45 4.87
N SER A 272 17.07 14.67 4.60
CA SER A 272 18.14 14.41 5.57
C SER A 272 18.57 12.98 5.90
N ILE A 273 18.48 12.01 5.00
CA ILE A 273 19.43 10.88 4.93
C ILE A 273 19.69 10.67 3.43
N GLY A 274 20.94 10.49 3.02
CA GLY A 274 21.45 10.65 1.65
C GLY A 274 20.53 10.21 0.50
N GLU A 275 20.74 10.82 -0.66
CA GLU A 275 20.01 10.82 -1.95
C GLU A 275 19.41 9.47 -2.48
N ALA A 276 19.43 8.37 -1.73
CA ALA A 276 19.12 7.01 -2.16
C ALA A 276 17.75 6.45 -1.72
N ALA A 277 17.08 6.95 -0.68
CA ALA A 277 15.84 6.34 -0.18
C ALA A 277 14.57 6.94 -0.80
N HIS A 278 13.81 6.15 -1.57
CA HIS A 278 12.58 6.58 -2.21
C HIS A 278 11.47 6.85 -1.17
N PRO A 279 10.83 8.04 -1.14
CA PRO A 279 9.87 8.40 -0.08
C PRO A 279 8.62 7.50 0.00
N LEU A 280 8.33 6.72 -1.05
CA LEU A 280 7.22 5.74 -1.06
C LEU A 280 7.59 4.34 -0.52
N TYR A 281 8.86 4.09 -0.23
CA TYR A 281 9.34 2.79 0.26
C TYR A 281 10.14 2.94 1.55
N ARG A 282 9.73 3.89 2.40
CA ARG A 282 10.37 4.09 3.70
C ARG A 282 9.96 3.02 4.71
N GLY A 283 10.84 2.68 5.63
CA GLY A 283 10.58 1.70 6.71
C GLY A 283 10.50 0.25 6.24
N LYS A 284 11.09 -0.07 5.08
CA LYS A 284 11.07 -1.42 4.48
C LYS A 284 12.49 -1.96 4.31
N ASP A 285 12.61 -3.28 4.45
CA ASP A 285 13.86 -4.03 4.37
C ASP A 285 14.94 -3.46 5.30
N GLU A 286 15.99 -2.84 4.75
CA GLU A 286 17.09 -2.25 5.53
C GLU A 286 16.92 -0.73 5.75
N ASP A 287 15.81 -0.13 5.32
CA ASP A 287 15.45 1.24 5.67
C ASP A 287 14.56 1.23 6.91
N ARG A 288 14.99 1.91 7.98
CA ARG A 288 14.22 2.08 9.21
C ARG A 288 13.77 3.53 9.27
N LEU A 289 12.47 3.73 9.43
CA LEU A 289 11.92 5.05 9.66
C LEU A 289 12.05 5.37 11.15
N LEU A 290 12.84 6.40 11.48
CA LEU A 290 13.07 6.81 12.87
C LEU A 290 11.91 7.66 13.39
N ASP A 291 11.68 7.65 14.70
CA ASP A 291 10.63 8.49 15.32
C ASP A 291 10.83 9.98 15.02
N SER A 292 12.08 10.44 14.85
CA SER A 292 12.40 11.82 14.45
C SER A 292 12.05 12.16 13.00
N GLU A 293 11.81 11.16 12.16
CA GLU A 293 11.37 11.32 10.77
C GLU A 293 9.84 11.27 10.62
N LEU A 294 9.12 10.88 11.68
CA LEU A 294 7.66 10.85 11.68
C LEU A 294 7.11 12.25 11.86
N GLY A 295 6.19 12.63 10.97
CA GLY A 295 5.41 13.86 11.12
C GLY A 295 4.33 13.73 12.19
N ASP A 296 3.43 14.71 12.26
CA ASP A 296 2.33 14.72 13.23
C ASP A 296 1.42 13.50 13.05
N VAL A 297 0.93 12.95 14.17
CA VAL A 297 -0.09 11.90 14.17
C VAL A 297 -1.40 12.49 13.66
N LEU A 298 -1.82 12.06 12.47
CA LEU A 298 -3.07 12.49 11.83
C LEU A 298 -4.27 11.67 12.29
N LEU A 299 -4.05 10.40 12.63
CA LEU A 299 -5.08 9.49 13.07
C LEU A 299 -4.49 8.45 14.03
N ASP A 300 -5.17 8.19 15.14
CA ASP A 300 -4.86 7.12 16.10
C ASP A 300 -6.18 6.43 16.48
N VAL A 301 -6.39 5.22 15.97
CA VAL A 301 -7.68 4.51 16.05
C VAL A 301 -7.48 3.04 16.32
N VAL A 302 -8.40 2.42 17.06
CA VAL A 302 -8.52 0.96 17.12
C VAL A 302 -9.63 0.52 16.18
N LEU A 303 -9.25 -0.10 15.06
CA LEU A 303 -10.23 -0.67 14.13
C LEU A 303 -10.85 -1.92 14.74
N GLN A 304 -12.17 -1.99 14.68
CA GLN A 304 -13.01 -3.10 15.08
C GLN A 304 -13.58 -3.81 13.84
N PRO A 305 -14.08 -5.05 13.96
CA PRO A 305 -14.69 -5.75 12.85
C PRO A 305 -15.83 -4.94 12.20
N GLY A 306 -15.84 -4.85 10.88
CA GLY A 306 -16.83 -4.04 10.16
C GLY A 306 -16.48 -2.54 10.07
N GLN A 307 -15.21 -2.20 10.22
CA GLN A 307 -14.69 -0.85 9.98
C GLN A 307 -13.62 -0.90 8.89
N ALA A 308 -13.55 0.18 8.11
CA ALA A 308 -12.53 0.35 7.08
C ALA A 308 -11.70 1.62 7.34
N LEU A 309 -10.41 1.58 7.00
CA LEU A 309 -9.50 2.71 7.09
C LEU A 309 -8.82 2.94 5.74
N PHE A 310 -8.97 4.14 5.19
CA PHE A 310 -8.21 4.60 4.05
C PHE A 310 -6.91 5.26 4.50
N VAL A 311 -5.79 4.86 3.92
CA VAL A 311 -4.48 5.50 4.11
C VAL A 311 -3.91 5.84 2.73
N PRO A 312 -3.70 7.13 2.42
CA PRO A 312 -3.10 7.50 1.15
C PRO A 312 -1.64 7.03 1.07
N MET A 313 -1.19 6.70 -0.14
CA MET A 313 0.21 6.39 -0.47
C MET A 313 1.19 7.41 0.12
N GLY A 314 2.28 6.92 0.71
CA GLY A 314 3.34 7.75 1.30
C GLY A 314 3.08 8.22 2.73
N PHE A 315 1.93 7.91 3.34
CA PHE A 315 1.64 8.22 4.74
C PHE A 315 2.23 7.12 5.64
N PRO A 316 3.19 7.43 6.53
CA PRO A 316 3.73 6.45 7.46
C PRO A 316 2.65 5.93 8.38
N HIS A 317 2.69 4.65 8.69
CA HIS A 317 1.72 4.05 9.59
C HIS A 317 2.34 2.96 10.47
N ALA A 318 1.84 2.88 11.71
CA ALA A 318 2.26 1.92 12.72
C ALA A 318 1.06 1.12 13.21
N THR A 319 1.25 -0.18 13.46
CA THR A 319 0.17 -1.08 13.88
C THR A 319 0.51 -1.91 15.12
N SER A 320 -0.45 -2.05 16.04
CA SER A 320 -0.28 -2.81 17.29
C SER A 320 -1.57 -3.51 17.73
N THR A 321 -1.47 -4.62 18.44
CA THR A 321 -2.57 -5.32 19.11
C THR A 321 -2.46 -5.31 20.65
N THR A 322 -1.49 -4.59 21.24
CA THR A 322 -1.32 -4.46 22.71
C THR A 322 -2.53 -3.90 23.44
N SER A 323 -3.32 -3.05 22.79
CA SER A 323 -4.47 -2.38 23.39
C SER A 323 -5.81 -2.93 22.89
N THR A 324 -5.83 -4.13 22.29
CA THR A 324 -6.95 -4.58 21.47
C THR A 324 -7.48 -5.95 21.91
N GLY A 325 -8.04 -6.03 23.12
CA GLY A 325 -8.72 -7.24 23.62
C GLY A 325 -7.88 -8.52 23.55
N ALA A 326 -8.55 -9.67 23.61
CA ALA A 326 -7.92 -10.99 23.64
C ALA A 326 -8.11 -11.81 22.36
N ASP A 327 -8.48 -11.19 21.23
CA ASP A 327 -8.71 -11.91 19.96
C ASP A 327 -7.59 -11.66 18.95
N VAL A 328 -7.34 -12.65 18.09
CA VAL A 328 -6.44 -12.52 16.93
C VAL A 328 -7.03 -11.51 15.96
N SER A 329 -6.21 -10.59 15.47
CA SER A 329 -6.63 -9.64 14.43
C SER A 329 -6.46 -10.25 13.05
N VAL A 330 -7.53 -10.21 12.25
CA VAL A 330 -7.51 -10.49 10.80
C VAL A 330 -7.98 -9.23 10.07
N HIS A 331 -7.12 -8.68 9.21
CA HIS A 331 -7.52 -7.61 8.30
C HIS A 331 -7.05 -7.89 6.88
N LEU A 332 -7.76 -7.29 5.94
CA LEU A 332 -7.43 -7.29 4.53
C LEU A 332 -6.96 -5.89 4.15
N THR A 333 -5.88 -5.77 3.41
CA THR A 333 -5.40 -4.50 2.88
C THR A 333 -5.64 -4.53 1.38
N LEU A 334 -6.67 -3.80 0.93
CA LEU A 334 -6.92 -3.56 -0.48
C LEU A 334 -6.01 -2.43 -0.94
N GLY A 335 -4.98 -2.74 -1.71
CA GLY A 335 -4.14 -1.76 -2.39
C GLY A 335 -4.80 -1.25 -3.66
N LEU A 336 -4.77 0.06 -3.86
CA LEU A 336 -5.17 0.77 -5.08
C LEU A 336 -3.88 1.24 -5.77
N SER A 337 -3.38 0.42 -6.68
CA SER A 337 -2.07 0.57 -7.30
C SER A 337 -2.14 1.55 -8.47
N THR A 338 -1.96 2.84 -8.17
CA THR A 338 -1.98 3.91 -9.17
C THR A 338 -0.57 4.21 -9.69
N ALA A 339 0.37 4.56 -8.80
CA ALA A 339 1.73 4.92 -9.16
C ALA A 339 2.53 3.75 -9.78
N ASP A 340 2.39 2.53 -9.26
CA ASP A 340 3.07 1.32 -9.76
C ASP A 340 2.74 1.01 -11.22
N TYR A 341 1.53 1.41 -11.64
CA TYR A 341 1.06 1.24 -13.01
C TYR A 341 1.18 2.52 -13.84
N ASP A 342 1.84 3.58 -13.38
CA ASP A 342 1.87 4.89 -14.04
C ASP A 342 0.47 5.52 -14.25
N PHE A 343 -0.57 5.10 -13.52
CA PHE A 343 -1.91 5.69 -13.57
C PHE A 343 -2.05 6.88 -12.60
N CYS A 344 -1.01 7.71 -12.57
CA CYS A 344 -0.92 8.95 -11.83
C CYS A 344 -0.45 10.09 -12.75
N LEU A 345 -0.52 11.34 -12.28
CA LEU A 345 -0.08 12.50 -13.06
C LEU A 345 1.41 12.43 -13.46
N GLY A 346 2.25 11.83 -12.61
CA GLY A 346 3.66 11.56 -12.88
C GLY A 346 3.85 10.59 -14.03
N GLY A 347 3.05 9.52 -14.10
CA GLY A 347 3.05 8.57 -15.21
C GLY A 347 2.63 9.22 -16.53
N LEU A 348 1.59 10.06 -16.49
CA LEU A 348 1.15 10.83 -17.67
C LEU A 348 2.24 11.82 -18.15
N ARG A 349 2.91 12.49 -17.21
CA ARG A 349 4.06 13.36 -17.51
C ARG A 349 5.24 12.58 -18.11
N ARG A 350 5.57 11.41 -17.55
CA ARG A 350 6.63 10.53 -18.08
C ARG A 350 6.32 10.09 -19.50
N ALA A 351 5.07 9.72 -19.79
CA ALA A 351 4.62 9.36 -21.12
C ALA A 351 4.80 10.52 -22.12
N LEU A 352 4.45 11.75 -21.74
CA LEU A 352 4.66 12.93 -22.58
C LEU A 352 6.14 13.20 -22.84
N LEU A 353 6.97 13.20 -21.80
CA LEU A 353 8.41 13.45 -21.95
C LEU A 353 9.08 12.40 -22.83
N SER A 354 8.67 11.14 -22.71
CA SER A 354 9.12 10.06 -23.60
C SER A 354 8.73 10.32 -25.05
N GLU A 355 7.51 10.78 -25.32
CA GLU A 355 7.02 11.12 -26.66
C GLU A 355 7.82 12.27 -27.28
N LEU A 356 8.23 13.25 -26.45
CA LEU A 356 9.05 14.39 -26.86
C LEU A 356 10.56 14.08 -26.94
N GLY A 357 10.99 12.86 -26.57
CA GLY A 357 12.41 12.51 -26.47
C GLY A 357 13.18 13.30 -25.41
N GLN A 358 12.47 13.80 -24.38
CA GLN A 358 13.03 14.63 -23.32
C GLN A 358 13.38 13.80 -22.08
N PRO A 359 14.43 14.17 -21.33
CA PRO A 359 14.76 13.51 -20.08
C PRO A 359 13.70 13.80 -19.00
N CYS A 360 13.49 12.84 -18.10
CA CYS A 360 12.57 12.98 -16.96
C CYS A 360 13.33 12.91 -15.62
N PRO A 361 14.08 13.96 -15.21
CA PRO A 361 14.76 13.94 -13.93
C PRO A 361 13.76 14.20 -12.79
N GLU A 362 13.28 13.15 -12.13
CA GLU A 362 12.40 13.26 -10.95
C GLU A 362 13.10 13.93 -9.76
N VAL A 363 14.43 13.81 -9.69
CA VAL A 363 15.30 14.32 -8.62
C VAL A 363 15.29 15.87 -8.55
N ALA A 364 14.99 16.55 -9.66
CA ALA A 364 14.98 18.01 -9.74
C ALA A 364 13.69 18.66 -9.22
N LEU A 365 12.66 17.87 -8.88
CA LEU A 365 11.35 18.41 -8.54
C LEU A 365 11.31 18.99 -7.11
N GLY A 366 10.55 20.07 -6.91
CA GLY A 366 10.19 20.58 -5.59
C GLY A 366 9.19 19.65 -4.90
N SER A 367 9.18 19.61 -3.56
CA SER A 367 8.37 18.68 -2.77
C SER A 367 6.87 18.75 -3.07
N ALA A 368 6.31 19.95 -3.25
CA ALA A 368 4.89 20.11 -3.57
C ALA A 368 4.53 19.49 -4.93
N LEU A 369 5.33 19.74 -5.96
CA LEU A 369 5.12 19.17 -7.29
C LEU A 369 5.30 17.64 -7.26
N TRP A 370 6.28 17.13 -6.50
CA TRP A 370 6.49 15.69 -6.37
C TRP A 370 5.25 14.99 -5.83
N TRP A 371 4.66 15.46 -4.72
CA TRP A 371 3.41 14.92 -4.18
C TRP A 371 2.25 15.03 -5.16
N ARG A 372 2.15 16.16 -5.88
CA ARG A 372 1.13 16.37 -6.90
C ARG A 372 1.24 15.35 -8.05
N LEU A 373 2.45 14.97 -8.45
CA LEU A 373 2.65 13.95 -9.49
C LEU A 373 2.22 12.55 -9.05
N LEU A 374 2.17 12.27 -7.76
CA LEU A 374 1.68 10.98 -7.24
C LEU A 374 0.16 10.88 -7.22
N ALA A 375 -0.56 12.00 -7.37
CA ALA A 375 -2.01 11.98 -7.44
C ALA A 375 -2.48 11.05 -8.59
N PRO A 376 -3.44 10.16 -8.33
CA PRO A 376 -4.02 9.34 -9.39
C PRO A 376 -4.55 10.20 -10.54
N MET A 377 -4.55 9.65 -11.76
CA MET A 377 -5.23 10.34 -12.86
C MET A 377 -6.72 10.50 -12.50
N PRO A 378 -7.34 11.67 -12.73
CA PRO A 378 -8.73 11.91 -12.37
C PRO A 378 -9.69 11.19 -13.33
N VAL A 379 -9.76 9.86 -13.22
CA VAL A 379 -10.61 8.96 -14.02
C VAL A 379 -11.66 8.29 -13.13
N ALA A 380 -12.76 7.82 -13.73
CA ALA A 380 -13.83 7.10 -13.07
C ALA A 380 -14.31 7.76 -11.77
N ALA A 381 -14.07 7.14 -10.60
CA ALA A 381 -14.44 7.67 -9.29
C ALA A 381 -13.84 9.06 -9.00
N LEU A 382 -12.65 9.31 -9.53
CA LEU A 382 -11.89 10.55 -9.34
C LEU A 382 -12.14 11.58 -10.43
N ALA A 383 -12.86 11.22 -11.49
CA ALA A 383 -13.16 12.16 -12.56
C ALA A 383 -14.12 13.27 -12.10
N PRO A 384 -13.91 14.51 -12.58
CA PRO A 384 -14.91 15.56 -12.47
C PRO A 384 -16.18 15.14 -13.24
N GLN A 385 -17.35 15.64 -12.84
CA GLN A 385 -18.57 15.37 -13.58
C GLN A 385 -18.53 16.05 -14.96
N GLY A 386 -19.07 15.40 -15.99
CA GLY A 386 -19.03 15.90 -17.36
C GLY A 386 -19.31 14.80 -18.37
N ASN A 387 -19.23 15.13 -19.66
CA ASN A 387 -19.28 14.13 -20.73
C ASN A 387 -17.90 13.53 -21.02
N VAL A 388 -17.87 12.43 -21.78
CA VAL A 388 -16.65 11.68 -22.15
C VAL A 388 -15.57 12.57 -22.77
N TRP A 389 -15.95 13.57 -23.57
CA TRP A 389 -15.01 14.45 -24.26
C TRP A 389 -14.43 15.54 -23.35
N SER A 390 -15.26 16.13 -22.48
CA SER A 390 -14.82 17.07 -21.43
C SER A 390 -13.84 16.40 -20.46
N PHE A 391 -14.00 15.11 -20.22
CA PHE A 391 -13.09 14.30 -19.42
C PHE A 391 -11.69 14.18 -20.05
N ARG A 392 -11.59 13.94 -21.37
CA ARG A 392 -10.29 13.92 -22.07
C ARG A 392 -9.59 15.30 -21.98
N GLN A 393 -10.34 16.37 -22.21
CA GLN A 393 -9.80 17.74 -22.11
C GLN A 393 -9.32 18.08 -20.70
N HIS A 394 -10.03 17.61 -19.67
CA HIS A 394 -9.60 17.76 -18.29
C HIS A 394 -8.23 17.12 -18.04
N LEU A 395 -7.99 15.90 -18.53
CA LEU A 395 -6.69 15.23 -18.39
C LEU A 395 -5.55 15.99 -19.11
N ILE A 396 -5.82 16.56 -20.29
CA ILE A 396 -4.86 17.40 -21.01
C ILE A 396 -4.53 18.66 -20.20
N ALA A 397 -5.53 19.31 -19.62
CA ALA A 397 -5.32 20.48 -18.75
C ALA A 397 -4.48 20.11 -17.51
N ARG A 398 -4.73 18.94 -16.89
CA ARG A 398 -3.92 18.45 -15.76
C ARG A 398 -2.48 18.16 -16.17
N LEU A 399 -2.27 17.51 -17.32
CA LEU A 399 -0.94 17.25 -17.86
C LEU A 399 -0.16 18.56 -18.06
N ARG A 400 -0.76 19.54 -18.73
CA ARG A 400 -0.19 20.89 -18.92
C ARG A 400 0.21 21.53 -17.59
N ALA A 401 -0.66 21.47 -16.58
CA ALA A 401 -0.38 22.04 -15.27
C ALA A 401 0.77 21.34 -14.51
N THR A 402 1.08 20.09 -14.84
CA THR A 402 2.16 19.32 -14.21
C THR A 402 3.49 19.35 -14.98
N CYS A 403 3.49 19.90 -16.20
CA CYS A 403 4.69 20.09 -17.00
C CYS A 403 5.27 21.49 -16.76
N LEU A 404 6.54 21.56 -16.37
CA LEU A 404 7.22 22.81 -16.05
C LEU A 404 7.66 23.50 -17.35
N ALA A 405 7.18 24.73 -17.55
CA ALA A 405 7.61 25.73 -18.54
C ALA A 405 7.38 25.45 -20.05
N ASP A 406 7.58 24.24 -20.57
CA ASP A 406 7.64 24.03 -22.04
C ASP A 406 6.39 23.37 -22.66
N ALA A 407 5.38 23.01 -21.86
CA ALA A 407 4.16 22.33 -22.35
C ALA A 407 3.22 23.22 -23.18
N ALA A 408 3.38 24.55 -23.12
CA ALA A 408 2.61 25.48 -23.94
C ALA A 408 3.01 25.42 -25.43
N GLU A 409 4.20 24.92 -25.74
CA GLU A 409 4.70 24.73 -27.12
C GLU A 409 4.40 23.33 -27.67
N VAL A 410 3.91 22.41 -26.82
CA VAL A 410 3.55 21.06 -27.25
C VAL A 410 2.24 21.11 -28.04
N ALA A 411 2.30 20.60 -29.28
CA ALA A 411 1.13 20.48 -30.14
C ALA A 411 0.00 19.71 -29.44
N GLU A 412 -1.22 20.22 -29.55
CA GLU A 412 -2.42 19.65 -28.92
C GLU A 412 -2.64 18.19 -29.33
N GLU A 413 -2.29 17.84 -30.57
CA GLU A 413 -2.36 16.47 -31.11
C GLU A 413 -1.46 15.50 -30.34
N VAL A 414 -0.27 15.95 -29.91
CA VAL A 414 0.66 15.14 -29.11
C VAL A 414 0.09 14.91 -27.72
N LEU A 415 -0.48 15.94 -27.10
CA LEU A 415 -1.12 15.82 -25.79
C LEU A 415 -2.32 14.86 -25.82
N GLN A 416 -3.16 14.98 -26.86
CA GLN A 416 -4.28 14.07 -27.09
C GLN A 416 -3.79 12.63 -27.28
N HIS A 417 -2.78 12.42 -28.11
CA HIS A 417 -2.21 11.10 -28.36
C HIS A 417 -1.69 10.45 -27.07
N VAL A 418 -0.94 11.19 -26.26
CA VAL A 418 -0.38 10.70 -24.99
C VAL A 418 -1.47 10.34 -23.99
N VAL A 419 -2.47 11.23 -23.81
CA VAL A 419 -3.60 10.98 -22.90
C VAL A 419 -4.40 9.76 -23.33
N GLU A 420 -4.73 9.64 -24.62
CA GLU A 420 -5.48 8.50 -25.14
C GLU A 420 -4.72 7.19 -25.00
N ARG A 421 -3.42 7.19 -25.33
CA ARG A 421 -2.57 6.01 -25.16
C ARG A 421 -2.52 5.56 -23.70
N GLN A 422 -2.43 6.51 -22.75
CA GLN A 422 -2.41 6.18 -21.33
C GLN A 422 -3.75 5.64 -20.83
N LEU A 423 -4.86 6.21 -21.31
CA LEU A 423 -6.21 5.72 -21.00
C LEU A 423 -6.46 4.32 -21.57
N LEU A 424 -6.07 4.06 -22.82
CA LEU A 424 -6.17 2.73 -23.45
C LEU A 424 -5.32 1.70 -22.72
N ARG A 425 -4.12 2.08 -22.27
CA ARG A 425 -3.28 1.23 -21.41
C ARG A 425 -3.98 0.92 -20.09
N GLN A 426 -4.62 1.90 -19.47
CA GLN A 426 -5.40 1.68 -18.25
C GLN A 426 -6.57 0.73 -18.48
N VAL A 427 -7.33 0.89 -19.56
CA VAL A 427 -8.38 -0.07 -19.94
C VAL A 427 -7.85 -1.48 -20.08
N ALA A 428 -6.77 -1.68 -20.84
CA ALA A 428 -6.20 -3.01 -21.07
C ALA A 428 -5.75 -3.68 -19.76
N VAL A 429 -5.12 -2.93 -18.84
CA VAL A 429 -4.74 -3.44 -17.52
C VAL A 429 -5.97 -3.80 -16.70
N MET A 430 -6.99 -2.93 -16.68
CA MET A 430 -8.24 -3.20 -15.95
C MET A 430 -8.96 -4.45 -16.47
N GLU A 431 -9.04 -4.63 -17.79
CA GLU A 431 -9.66 -5.81 -18.41
C GLU A 431 -8.92 -7.10 -18.04
N SER A 432 -7.59 -7.08 -18.11
CA SER A 432 -6.75 -8.22 -17.75
C SER A 432 -6.89 -8.60 -16.27
N GLN A 433 -6.98 -7.61 -15.36
CA GLN A 433 -7.23 -7.85 -13.94
C GLN A 433 -8.66 -8.31 -13.65
N GLU A 434 -9.66 -7.71 -14.28
CA GLU A 434 -11.06 -8.11 -14.13
C GLU A 434 -11.25 -9.57 -14.60
N GLU A 435 -10.61 -9.97 -15.70
CA GLU A 435 -10.60 -11.37 -16.15
C GLU A 435 -9.94 -12.31 -15.12
N ALA A 436 -8.81 -11.91 -14.54
CA ALA A 436 -8.12 -12.69 -13.51
C ALA A 436 -9.02 -12.96 -12.30
N TYR A 437 -9.63 -11.91 -11.77
CA TYR A 437 -10.46 -12.00 -10.57
C TYR A 437 -11.80 -12.68 -10.85
N ALA A 438 -12.41 -12.43 -12.02
CA ALA A 438 -13.62 -13.13 -12.44
C ALA A 438 -13.38 -14.65 -12.61
N GLU A 439 -12.22 -15.05 -13.14
CA GLU A 439 -11.84 -16.46 -13.26
C GLU A 439 -11.77 -17.13 -11.87
N VAL A 440 -11.10 -16.50 -10.91
CA VAL A 440 -11.00 -17.00 -9.52
C VAL A 440 -12.35 -17.01 -8.81
N ALA A 441 -13.15 -15.95 -8.98
CA ALA A 441 -14.49 -15.85 -8.39
C ALA A 441 -15.48 -16.87 -8.96
N SER A 442 -15.27 -17.32 -10.21
CA SER A 442 -16.14 -18.30 -10.88
C SER A 442 -16.02 -19.73 -10.35
N VAL A 443 -15.09 -20.00 -9.42
CA VAL A 443 -14.93 -21.32 -8.80
C VAL A 443 -16.22 -21.75 -8.11
N THR A 444 -16.68 -22.96 -8.44
CA THR A 444 -17.93 -23.57 -7.95
C THR A 444 -17.74 -24.54 -6.79
N SER A 445 -16.52 -25.06 -6.58
CA SER A 445 -16.19 -26.00 -5.52
C SER A 445 -15.16 -25.43 -4.54
N GLY A 446 -15.60 -25.10 -3.33
CA GLY A 446 -14.73 -24.53 -2.29
C GLY A 446 -14.37 -23.06 -2.50
N ALA A 447 -13.50 -22.54 -1.63
CA ALA A 447 -13.11 -21.13 -1.61
C ALA A 447 -11.87 -20.80 -2.47
N PHE A 448 -11.28 -21.78 -3.15
CA PHE A 448 -9.96 -21.64 -3.78
C PHE A 448 -9.94 -22.02 -5.25
N CYS A 449 -9.22 -21.24 -6.05
CA CYS A 449 -8.93 -21.51 -7.43
C CYS A 449 -7.64 -22.32 -7.56
N ASP A 450 -7.77 -23.59 -7.95
CA ASP A 450 -6.64 -24.50 -8.20
C ASP A 450 -6.13 -24.43 -9.66
N LEU A 451 -6.64 -23.48 -10.45
CA LEU A 451 -6.20 -23.27 -11.82
C LEU A 451 -4.79 -22.69 -11.83
N GLY A 452 -3.81 -23.46 -12.29
CA GLY A 452 -2.43 -23.00 -12.43
C GLY A 452 -2.24 -21.94 -13.52
N ALA A 453 -1.07 -21.28 -13.52
CA ALA A 453 -0.76 -20.17 -14.42
C ALA A 453 -0.91 -20.51 -15.92
N GLU A 454 -0.56 -21.73 -16.34
CA GLU A 454 -0.63 -22.13 -17.75
C GLU A 454 -2.07 -22.30 -18.29
N LYS A 455 -3.05 -22.41 -17.39
CA LYS A 455 -4.46 -22.65 -17.75
C LYS A 455 -5.33 -21.41 -17.59
N THR A 456 -4.80 -20.33 -17.02
CA THR A 456 -5.55 -19.08 -16.86
C THR A 456 -5.72 -18.37 -18.20
N ARG A 457 -6.87 -17.71 -18.39
CA ARG A 457 -7.12 -16.86 -19.56
C ARG A 457 -6.44 -15.50 -19.44
N SER A 458 -6.38 -14.97 -18.21
CA SER A 458 -5.80 -13.66 -17.91
C SER A 458 -4.27 -13.65 -17.99
N GLU A 459 -3.74 -12.73 -18.78
CA GLU A 459 -2.29 -12.48 -18.82
C GLU A 459 -1.77 -11.96 -17.48
N TYR A 460 -2.52 -11.09 -16.80
CA TYR A 460 -2.15 -10.60 -15.48
C TYR A 460 -2.02 -11.76 -14.47
N ARG A 461 -3.03 -12.64 -14.40
CA ARG A 461 -2.97 -13.79 -13.48
C ARG A 461 -1.82 -14.74 -13.82
N ARG A 462 -1.57 -14.97 -15.12
CA ARG A 462 -0.48 -15.83 -15.58
C ARG A 462 0.86 -15.32 -15.06
N THR A 463 1.16 -14.05 -15.34
CA THR A 463 2.41 -13.41 -14.94
C THR A 463 2.57 -13.37 -13.43
N MET A 464 1.52 -12.97 -12.69
CA MET A 464 1.59 -12.86 -11.23
C MET A 464 1.75 -14.23 -10.55
N VAL A 465 1.04 -15.26 -10.99
CA VAL A 465 1.18 -16.61 -10.43
C VAL A 465 2.53 -17.22 -10.80
N GLN A 466 3.05 -17.00 -12.02
CA GLN A 466 4.40 -17.43 -12.39
C GLN A 466 5.47 -16.74 -11.53
N HIS A 467 5.34 -15.43 -11.31
CA HIS A 467 6.23 -14.67 -10.42
C HIS A 467 6.18 -15.21 -8.99
N GLN A 468 4.98 -15.41 -8.44
CA GLN A 468 4.77 -15.97 -7.10
C GLN A 468 5.44 -17.35 -6.96
N LEU A 469 5.23 -18.25 -7.93
CA LEU A 469 5.87 -19.58 -7.94
C LEU A 469 7.40 -19.51 -8.02
N ALA A 470 7.94 -18.58 -8.81
CA ALA A 470 9.39 -18.37 -8.91
C ALA A 470 9.97 -17.83 -7.60
N GLU A 471 9.31 -16.86 -6.97
CA GLU A 471 9.72 -16.30 -5.68
C GLU A 471 9.61 -17.33 -4.55
N ASP A 472 8.57 -18.17 -4.53
CA ASP A 472 8.45 -19.25 -3.55
C ASP A 472 9.56 -20.29 -3.72
N ALA A 473 9.88 -20.67 -4.97
CA ALA A 473 10.97 -21.58 -5.26
C ALA A 473 12.33 -21.00 -4.84
N ARG A 474 12.53 -19.69 -5.05
CA ARG A 474 13.74 -18.96 -4.63
C ARG A 474 13.86 -18.92 -3.10
N LYS A 475 12.78 -18.63 -2.38
CA LYS A 475 12.77 -18.47 -0.92
C LYS A 475 12.85 -19.78 -0.14
N ARG A 476 12.36 -20.89 -0.71
CA ARG A 476 12.56 -22.23 -0.11
C ARG A 476 14.01 -22.68 -0.19
N ARG A 477 14.82 -22.09 -1.07
CA ARG A 477 16.26 -22.37 -1.15
C ARG A 477 17.00 -21.36 -0.29
N VAL A 478 17.73 -21.86 0.70
CA VAL A 478 18.72 -21.04 1.42
C VAL A 478 19.90 -20.81 0.49
N ASP A 479 20.05 -19.58 0.00
CA ASP A 479 21.24 -19.18 -0.73
C ASP A 479 22.34 -18.79 0.26
N VAL A 480 23.35 -19.64 0.38
CA VAL A 480 24.50 -19.44 1.28
C VAL A 480 25.39 -18.28 0.86
N THR A 481 25.19 -17.73 -0.35
CA THR A 481 25.89 -16.56 -0.87
C THR A 481 25.09 -15.27 -0.73
N ASP A 482 23.87 -15.34 -0.20
CA ASP A 482 23.05 -14.16 0.06
C ASP A 482 23.71 -13.29 1.13
N GLU A 483 24.07 -12.07 0.73
CA GLU A 483 24.82 -11.10 1.52
C GLU A 483 24.14 -10.76 2.85
N ARG A 484 22.83 -11.01 2.99
CA ARG A 484 22.09 -10.81 4.25
C ARG A 484 22.49 -11.79 5.35
N PHE A 485 23.01 -12.97 4.99
CA PHE A 485 23.59 -13.93 5.94
C PHE A 485 25.07 -13.67 6.22
N VAL A 486 25.69 -12.79 5.44
CA VAL A 486 27.07 -12.38 5.60
C VAL A 486 27.11 -11.13 6.47
N LYS A 487 27.33 -11.34 7.77
CA LYS A 487 27.55 -10.26 8.73
C LYS A 487 28.92 -10.38 9.37
N ARG A 488 29.48 -9.24 9.75
CA ARG A 488 30.73 -9.14 10.53
C ARG A 488 30.48 -8.36 11.79
N LEU A 489 31.24 -8.63 12.84
CA LEU A 489 31.19 -7.95 14.12
C LEU A 489 32.10 -6.73 14.09
N SER A 490 31.54 -5.58 14.45
CA SER A 490 32.28 -4.34 14.66
C SER A 490 32.99 -4.37 16.02
N ALA A 491 33.81 -3.37 16.29
CA ALA A 491 34.64 -3.34 17.51
C ALA A 491 33.82 -3.30 18.80
N ASP A 492 32.57 -2.82 18.74
CA ASP A 492 31.61 -2.82 19.85
C ASP A 492 30.83 -4.13 19.98
N GLY A 493 31.10 -5.12 19.12
CA GLY A 493 30.39 -6.40 19.07
C GLY A 493 29.12 -6.38 18.23
N THR A 494 28.79 -5.27 17.55
CA THR A 494 27.57 -5.19 16.74
C THR A 494 27.76 -5.85 15.39
N ALA A 495 26.89 -6.79 15.04
CA ALA A 495 26.87 -7.42 13.73
C ALA A 495 26.33 -6.46 12.66
N ARG A 496 27.13 -6.19 11.61
CA ARG A 496 26.73 -5.40 10.45
C ARG A 496 26.84 -6.20 9.15
N SER A 497 25.99 -5.93 8.18
CA SER A 497 26.17 -6.35 6.78
C SER A 497 26.99 -5.31 6.00
N LEU A 498 27.57 -5.70 4.86
CA LEU A 498 28.28 -4.75 4.00
C LEU A 498 27.33 -3.69 3.43
N ALA A 499 26.07 -4.07 3.16
CA ALA A 499 25.03 -3.14 2.71
C ALA A 499 24.70 -2.07 3.77
N GLU A 500 24.59 -2.45 5.04
CA GLU A 500 24.41 -1.51 6.16
C GLU A 500 25.58 -0.52 6.25
N LEU A 501 26.82 -1.00 6.14
CA LEU A 501 28.00 -0.11 6.14
C LEU A 501 28.05 0.83 4.94
N ARG A 502 27.60 0.39 3.75
CA ARG A 502 27.51 1.23 2.54
C ARG A 502 26.57 2.41 2.75
N LYS A 503 25.47 2.21 3.48
CA LYS A 503 24.56 3.30 3.84
C LYS A 503 25.19 4.26 4.85
N GLU A 504 25.88 3.73 5.86
CA GLU A 504 26.45 4.55 6.94
C GLU A 504 27.72 5.31 6.54
N HIS A 505 28.58 4.68 5.73
CA HIS A 505 29.94 5.16 5.45
C HIS A 505 30.20 5.42 3.96
N GLY A 506 29.21 5.20 3.08
CA GLY A 506 29.33 5.43 1.64
C GLY A 506 30.54 4.70 1.04
N ALA A 507 31.37 5.43 0.30
CA ALA A 507 32.56 4.90 -0.37
C ALA A 507 33.62 4.29 0.56
N LYS A 508 33.52 4.47 1.88
CA LYS A 508 34.45 3.89 2.86
C LYS A 508 33.96 2.57 3.47
N ALA A 509 32.76 2.11 3.11
CA ALA A 509 32.16 0.92 3.70
C ALA A 509 33.04 -0.32 3.59
N GLU A 510 33.68 -0.53 2.44
CA GLU A 510 34.59 -1.65 2.19
C GLU A 510 35.83 -1.60 3.09
N GLU A 511 36.35 -0.42 3.41
CA GLU A 511 37.47 -0.26 4.35
C GLU A 511 37.05 -0.58 5.79
N HIS A 512 35.82 -0.22 6.17
CA HIS A 512 35.26 -0.56 7.48
C HIS A 512 35.01 -2.07 7.58
N TRP A 513 34.43 -2.66 6.54
CA TRP A 513 34.16 -4.10 6.45
C TRP A 513 35.41 -4.98 6.60
N GLN A 514 36.52 -4.57 5.99
CA GLN A 514 37.80 -5.28 6.11
C GLN A 514 38.38 -5.27 7.53
N LYS A 515 38.02 -4.28 8.35
CA LYS A 515 38.47 -4.15 9.75
C LYS A 515 37.57 -4.92 10.73
N MET A 516 36.41 -5.39 10.27
CA MET A 516 35.44 -6.12 11.09
C MET A 516 35.72 -7.62 11.13
N GLN A 517 35.38 -8.25 12.26
CA GLN A 517 35.59 -9.66 12.48
C GLN A 517 34.49 -10.49 11.80
N PRO A 518 34.79 -11.50 10.98
CA PRO A 518 33.78 -12.42 10.45
C PRO A 518 32.94 -13.06 11.55
N LEU A 519 31.61 -13.01 11.42
CA LEU A 519 30.69 -13.70 12.34
C LEU A 519 30.83 -15.23 12.20
N TYR A 520 31.04 -15.69 10.97
CA TYR A 520 31.29 -17.09 10.64
C TYR A 520 32.62 -17.25 9.90
N ALA A 521 33.20 -18.45 9.95
CA ALA A 521 34.41 -18.76 9.20
C ALA A 521 34.15 -18.60 7.69
N ASN A 522 35.04 -17.90 6.99
CA ASN A 522 34.93 -17.58 5.56
C ASN A 522 33.63 -16.86 5.18
N ASP A 523 33.03 -16.10 6.11
CA ASP A 523 31.75 -15.41 5.91
C ASP A 523 30.60 -16.36 5.51
N ARG A 524 30.70 -17.66 5.83
CA ARG A 524 29.71 -18.68 5.46
C ARG A 524 29.04 -19.26 6.71
N PRO A 525 27.70 -19.27 6.78
CA PRO A 525 26.97 -19.95 7.86
C PRO A 525 27.34 -21.44 7.97
N PRO A 526 27.38 -22.01 9.18
CA PRO A 526 27.57 -23.45 9.38
C PRO A 526 26.52 -24.29 8.65
N ASP A 527 26.92 -25.46 8.13
CA ASP A 527 26.04 -26.34 7.34
C ASP A 527 24.83 -26.84 8.15
N ASP A 528 24.97 -27.01 9.47
CA ASP A 528 23.87 -27.37 10.36
C ASP A 528 22.81 -26.26 10.48
N LEU A 529 23.22 -24.99 10.52
CA LEU A 529 22.31 -23.85 10.48
C LEU A 529 21.58 -23.76 9.13
N ILE A 530 22.28 -24.01 8.03
CA ILE A 530 21.67 -24.04 6.69
C ILE A 530 20.61 -25.14 6.61
N GLN A 531 20.92 -26.34 7.11
CA GLN A 531 19.97 -27.46 7.13
C GLN A 531 18.75 -27.16 8.01
N GLU A 532 18.95 -26.54 9.17
CA GLU A 532 17.85 -26.15 10.06
C GLU A 532 16.89 -25.16 9.39
N LEU A 533 17.43 -24.16 8.69
CA LEU A 533 16.64 -23.18 7.92
C LEU A 533 15.86 -23.83 6.77
N GLN A 534 16.48 -24.78 6.06
CA GLN A 534 15.82 -25.54 4.99
C GLN A 534 14.65 -26.35 5.56
N ASN A 535 14.89 -27.12 6.63
CA ASN A 535 13.86 -27.93 7.28
C ASN A 535 12.68 -27.06 7.78
N ALA A 536 12.98 -25.87 8.33
CA ALA A 536 11.96 -24.94 8.79
C ALA A 536 11.04 -24.44 7.66
N GLY A 537 11.50 -24.42 6.40
CA GLY A 537 10.68 -24.07 5.25
C GLY A 537 9.78 -25.21 4.74
N GLU A 538 9.97 -26.44 5.24
CA GLU A 538 9.27 -27.63 4.76
C GLU A 538 8.04 -28.00 5.61
N SER A 539 8.09 -27.77 6.93
CA SER A 539 7.00 -28.15 7.85
C SER A 539 6.82 -27.15 8.99
N CYS A 540 5.57 -27.00 9.45
CA CYS A 540 5.26 -26.12 10.57
C CYS A 540 5.98 -26.59 11.85
N GLU A 541 6.11 -27.90 12.08
CA GLU A 541 6.83 -28.43 13.24
C GLU A 541 8.30 -28.00 13.25
N ALA A 542 8.99 -28.07 12.11
CA ALA A 542 10.37 -27.63 11.99
C ALA A 542 10.51 -26.10 12.12
N LEU A 543 9.56 -25.32 11.56
CA LEU A 543 9.52 -23.88 11.77
C LEU A 543 9.37 -23.54 13.26
N LEU A 544 8.43 -24.17 13.96
CA LEU A 544 8.21 -23.92 15.38
C LEU A 544 9.41 -24.36 16.22
N TYR A 545 10.06 -25.49 15.88
CA TYR A 545 11.32 -25.88 16.49
C TYR A 545 12.38 -24.79 16.34
N PHE A 546 12.58 -24.28 15.12
CA PHE A 546 13.50 -23.18 14.82
C PHE A 546 13.16 -21.92 15.64
N LEU A 547 11.90 -21.48 15.62
CA LEU A 547 11.46 -20.27 16.34
C LEU A 547 11.65 -20.41 17.85
N ARG A 548 11.23 -21.53 18.47
CA ARG A 548 11.43 -21.80 19.91
C ARG A 548 12.90 -21.74 20.30
N ARG A 549 13.77 -22.32 19.45
CA ARG A 549 15.21 -22.37 19.72
C ARG A 549 15.88 -21.01 19.58
N ARG A 550 15.47 -20.21 18.58
CA ARG A 550 16.16 -18.98 18.19
C ARG A 550 15.56 -17.70 18.79
N THR A 551 14.33 -17.75 19.30
CA THR A 551 13.64 -16.61 19.95
C THR A 551 13.14 -16.99 21.35
N PRO A 552 14.05 -17.31 22.29
CA PRO A 552 13.68 -17.88 23.59
C PRO A 552 12.79 -16.98 24.46
N GLY A 553 12.84 -15.65 24.25
CA GLY A 553 12.02 -14.66 24.95
C GLY A 553 10.56 -14.61 24.50
N LEU A 554 10.21 -15.19 23.35
CA LEU A 554 8.85 -15.25 22.81
C LEU A 554 8.16 -16.61 23.05
N ARG A 555 8.80 -17.53 23.80
CA ARG A 555 8.24 -18.85 24.13
C ARG A 555 7.10 -18.73 25.14
N SER A 556 6.16 -19.68 25.07
CA SER A 556 5.20 -19.88 26.16
C SER A 556 5.92 -20.39 27.41
N PRO A 557 5.55 -19.94 28.63
CA PRO A 557 6.11 -20.44 29.89
C PRO A 557 6.01 -21.97 30.07
N GLU A 558 5.04 -22.59 29.41
CA GLU A 558 4.72 -24.02 29.54
C GLU A 558 5.51 -24.91 28.56
N GLN A 559 6.29 -24.32 27.63
CA GLN A 559 7.01 -25.08 26.59
C GLN A 559 8.50 -25.25 26.98
N PRO A 560 9.00 -26.50 27.11
CA PRO A 560 10.41 -26.74 27.37
C PRO A 560 11.27 -26.25 26.19
N ALA A 561 12.50 -25.83 26.48
CA ALA A 561 13.49 -25.57 25.45
C ALA A 561 13.68 -26.85 24.61
N PRO A 562 13.80 -26.76 23.27
CA PRO A 562 14.15 -27.93 22.49
C PRO A 562 15.45 -28.54 23.03
N ASP A 563 15.44 -29.86 23.29
CA ASP A 563 16.62 -30.57 23.78
C ASP A 563 17.81 -30.32 22.86
N ALA A 564 18.98 -29.99 23.41
CA ALA A 564 20.25 -29.87 22.69
C ALA A 564 20.77 -31.22 22.14
N GLY A 565 19.92 -32.24 22.10
CA GLY A 565 20.25 -33.63 21.83
C GLY A 565 20.02 -34.04 20.39
N ASP A 566 20.93 -33.68 19.49
CA ASP A 566 21.35 -34.61 18.43
C ASP A 566 22.78 -35.06 18.73
N GLY A 567 22.88 -36.17 19.47
CA GLY A 567 23.73 -37.31 19.07
C GLY A 567 25.22 -37.16 18.85
N ARG A 568 25.88 -36.02 19.10
CA ARG A 568 27.34 -35.88 18.98
C ARG A 568 27.95 -35.35 20.27
N ASN A 569 28.55 -36.29 21.00
CA ASN A 569 29.38 -36.06 22.17
C ASN A 569 30.36 -34.90 21.96
N GLY A 570 30.06 -33.78 22.60
CA GLY A 570 30.93 -32.65 22.82
C GLY A 570 30.11 -31.64 23.61
N LYS A 571 30.66 -31.12 24.72
CA LYS A 571 30.06 -29.98 25.43
C LYS A 571 30.01 -28.79 24.48
N VAL A 572 28.97 -28.70 23.66
CA VAL A 572 28.59 -27.46 23.00
C VAL A 572 27.96 -26.64 24.11
N ALA A 573 28.61 -25.54 24.49
CA ALA A 573 28.03 -24.55 25.39
C ALA A 573 26.59 -24.25 24.94
N ASP A 574 25.69 -23.90 25.86
CA ASP A 574 24.37 -23.33 25.52
C ASP A 574 24.56 -22.46 24.28
N PRO A 575 23.89 -22.77 23.16
CA PRO A 575 24.15 -22.07 21.93
C PRO A 575 23.96 -20.60 22.27
N LYS A 576 25.04 -19.82 22.15
CA LYS A 576 24.92 -18.37 22.16
C LYS A 576 23.73 -18.08 21.23
N PRO A 577 22.77 -17.23 21.63
CA PRO A 577 21.80 -16.74 20.67
C PRO A 577 22.58 -16.41 19.41
N ILE A 578 22.07 -16.72 18.22
CA ILE A 578 22.61 -15.96 17.09
C ILE A 578 22.42 -14.53 17.57
N GLU A 579 23.52 -13.79 17.67
CA GLU A 579 23.50 -12.35 17.75
C GLU A 579 22.85 -11.88 16.44
N TRP A 580 21.55 -12.11 16.31
CA TRP A 580 20.64 -11.30 15.55
C TRP A 580 20.56 -10.06 16.41
N VAL A 581 21.60 -9.22 16.33
CA VAL A 581 21.67 -8.02 17.13
C VAL A 581 20.52 -7.15 16.65
N ALA A 582 19.39 -7.24 17.36
CA ALA A 582 18.96 -6.14 18.20
C ALA A 582 19.46 -4.81 17.70
N VAL A 583 18.77 -4.24 16.72
CA VAL A 583 18.91 -2.82 16.46
C VAL A 583 18.22 -2.12 17.64
N ASP A 584 18.94 -1.90 18.74
CA ASP A 584 18.59 -0.85 19.70
C ASP A 584 18.51 0.49 18.94
#